data_AF-A0AAV4HKI6-F1
#
_entry.id   AF-A0AAV4HKI6-F1
#
_cell.length_a   1.000
_cell.length_b   1.000
_cell.length_c   1.000
_cell.angle_alpha   90.00
_cell.angle_beta   90.00
_cell.angle_gamma   90.00
#
_symmetry.space_group_name_H-M   'P 1'
#
loop_
_entity.id
_entity.type
_entity.pdbx_description
1 polymer ?
#
loop_
_entity_poly.entity_id
_entity_poly.type
_entity_poly.pdbx_seq_one_letter_code
_entity_poly.pdbx_strand_id
1 'polypeptide(L)'
;MAQKAATHRTAAEFQSNSDTSTWLKSFFGLPALHPHEVEYYFAFVVMNNCHVSKSDLLCKFADYVFNNYILYSARYPPTLWASQDIAIRTTSACESFHNQFSKNFSPSHPNIFLFLEKLGDEQLRTNIEIRSAFQERRVQGKRHREREATRKAIISAYRKGEINQEEFL
;
A
#
# COMPACT_ATOMS: atom_id res chain seq x y z
N MET A 1 20.63 -15.73 2.50
CA MET A 1 19.78 -16.90 2.17
C MET A 1 18.50 -16.98 3.01
N ALA A 2 18.49 -16.56 4.29
CA ALA A 2 17.30 -16.61 5.15
C ALA A 2 16.11 -15.74 4.68
N GLN A 3 16.38 -14.57 4.07
CA GLN A 3 15.31 -13.63 3.71
C GLN A 3 14.45 -14.12 2.54
N LYS A 4 15.04 -14.77 1.52
CA LYS A 4 14.29 -15.40 0.41
C LYS A 4 13.37 -16.53 0.88
N ALA A 5 13.81 -17.34 1.86
CA ALA A 5 13.02 -18.45 2.38
C ALA A 5 11.77 -17.96 3.16
N ALA A 6 11.89 -16.85 3.90
CA ALA A 6 10.76 -16.24 4.61
C ALA A 6 9.72 -15.62 3.67
N THR A 7 10.14 -15.00 2.56
CA THR A 7 9.23 -14.43 1.55
C THR A 7 8.45 -15.51 0.78
N HIS A 8 9.08 -16.66 0.51
CA HIS A 8 8.40 -17.78 -0.14
C HIS A 8 7.33 -18.43 0.75
N ARG A 9 7.56 -18.49 2.07
CA ARG A 9 6.62 -19.09 3.04
C ARG A 9 5.36 -18.24 3.23
N THR A 10 5.53 -16.92 3.32
CA THR A 10 4.43 -15.95 3.48
C THR A 10 3.54 -15.85 2.24
N ALA A 11 4.10 -15.92 1.02
CA ALA A 11 3.32 -15.92 -0.21
C ALA A 11 2.49 -17.21 -0.38
N ALA A 12 3.05 -18.37 -0.01
CA ALA A 12 2.33 -19.64 -0.05
C ALA A 12 1.19 -19.71 0.97
N GLU A 13 1.41 -19.19 2.19
CA GLU A 13 0.38 -19.09 3.23
C GLU A 13 -0.75 -18.13 2.81
N PHE A 14 -0.44 -16.99 2.18
CA PHE A 14 -1.46 -16.05 1.67
C PHE A 14 -2.34 -16.63 0.56
N GLN A 15 -1.81 -17.57 -0.22
CA GLN A 15 -2.58 -18.28 -1.25
C GLN A 15 -3.36 -19.48 -0.71
N SER A 16 -3.10 -19.88 0.54
CA SER A 16 -3.88 -20.93 1.21
C SER A 16 -5.27 -20.42 1.61
N ASN A 17 -6.16 -21.35 1.99
CA ASN A 17 -7.46 -21.05 2.61
C ASN A 17 -7.44 -21.34 4.12
N SER A 18 -6.29 -21.12 4.78
CA SER A 18 -6.17 -21.25 6.23
C SER A 18 -6.72 -20.01 6.95
N ASP A 19 -7.02 -20.15 8.25
CA ASP A 19 -7.45 -19.03 9.10
C ASP A 19 -6.44 -17.88 9.09
N THR A 20 -5.14 -18.20 9.09
CA THR A 20 -4.04 -17.23 8.96
C THR A 20 -4.12 -16.48 7.63
N SER A 21 -4.42 -17.17 6.52
CA SER A 21 -4.58 -16.53 5.21
C SER A 21 -5.77 -15.58 5.17
N THR A 22 -6.91 -15.99 5.71
CA THR A 22 -8.12 -15.17 5.82
C THR A 22 -7.85 -13.92 6.66
N TRP A 23 -7.16 -14.07 7.79
CA TRP A 23 -6.72 -12.95 8.62
C TRP A 23 -5.78 -12.00 7.85
N LEU A 24 -4.76 -12.54 7.18
CA LEU A 24 -3.82 -11.74 6.39
C LEU A 24 -4.52 -10.97 5.27
N LYS A 25 -5.45 -11.60 4.54
CA LYS A 25 -6.24 -10.94 3.48
C LYS A 25 -7.07 -9.79 4.06
N SER A 26 -7.75 -10.03 5.17
CA SER A 26 -8.52 -9.00 5.89
C SER A 26 -7.63 -7.83 6.32
N PHE A 27 -6.44 -8.12 6.88
CA PHE A 27 -5.49 -7.11 7.33
C PHE A 27 -4.88 -6.31 6.17
N PHE A 28 -4.42 -6.96 5.11
CA PHE A 28 -3.83 -6.28 3.94
C PHE A 28 -4.88 -5.56 3.08
N GLY A 29 -6.17 -5.84 3.28
CA GLY A 29 -7.26 -5.11 2.68
C GLY A 29 -7.52 -3.73 3.31
N LEU A 30 -7.09 -3.48 4.55
CA LEU A 30 -7.36 -2.23 5.28
C LEU A 30 -7.04 -0.95 4.48
N PRO A 31 -5.91 -0.84 3.76
CA PRO A 31 -5.59 0.38 3.02
C PRO A 31 -6.55 0.68 1.87
N ALA A 32 -7.35 -0.29 1.42
CA ALA A 32 -8.33 -0.10 0.36
C ALA A 32 -9.68 0.43 0.86
N LEU A 33 -9.91 0.46 2.18
CA LEU A 33 -11.16 0.91 2.78
C LEU A 33 -11.26 2.43 2.84
N HIS A 34 -12.47 2.95 3.05
CA HIS A 34 -12.64 4.34 3.42
C HIS A 34 -12.04 4.58 4.82
N PRO A 35 -11.34 5.69 5.10
CA PRO A 35 -10.74 5.95 6.41
C PRO A 35 -11.68 5.76 7.61
N HIS A 36 -12.95 6.11 7.46
CA HIS A 36 -13.98 5.95 8.52
C HIS A 36 -14.44 4.50 8.74
N GLU A 37 -14.19 3.59 7.80
CA GLU A 37 -14.56 2.18 7.89
C GLU A 37 -13.47 1.32 8.54
N VAL A 38 -12.23 1.82 8.55
CA VAL A 38 -11.04 1.07 8.98
C VAL A 38 -11.13 0.62 10.44
N GLU A 39 -11.50 1.52 11.36
CA GLU A 39 -11.56 1.19 12.79
C GLU A 39 -12.61 0.12 13.09
N TYR A 40 -13.81 0.29 12.54
CA TYR A 40 -14.90 -0.69 12.67
C TYR A 40 -14.50 -2.04 12.07
N TYR A 41 -13.99 -2.05 10.84
CA TYR A 41 -13.60 -3.30 10.19
C TYR A 41 -12.46 -4.01 10.91
N PHE A 42 -11.48 -3.26 11.42
CA PHE A 42 -10.40 -3.83 12.21
C PHE A 42 -10.92 -4.52 13.48
N ALA A 43 -11.77 -3.83 14.25
CA ALA A 43 -12.31 -4.36 15.49
C ALA A 43 -13.23 -5.57 15.28
N PHE A 44 -14.09 -5.55 14.26
CA PHE A 44 -15.13 -6.58 14.09
C PHE A 44 -14.77 -7.70 13.11
N VAL A 45 -13.79 -7.50 12.23
CA VAL A 45 -13.41 -8.53 11.24
C VAL A 45 -11.98 -8.99 11.49
N VAL A 46 -11.02 -8.06 11.53
CA VAL A 46 -9.60 -8.42 11.68
C VAL A 46 -9.33 -9.03 13.07
N MET A 47 -9.82 -8.44 14.16
CA MET A 47 -9.61 -8.97 15.51
C MET A 47 -10.38 -10.28 15.74
N ASN A 48 -11.61 -10.40 15.26
CA ASN A 48 -12.37 -11.65 15.35
C ASN A 48 -11.65 -12.81 14.66
N ASN A 49 -11.09 -12.57 13.48
CA ASN A 49 -10.26 -13.56 12.78
C ASN A 49 -8.89 -13.79 13.46
N CYS A 50 -8.38 -12.81 14.22
CA CYS A 50 -7.14 -12.92 14.99
C CYS A 50 -7.28 -13.90 16.16
N HIS A 51 -8.41 -13.87 16.86
CA HIS A 51 -8.68 -14.74 18.01
C HIS A 51 -8.76 -16.23 17.64
N VAL A 52 -9.10 -16.56 16.38
CA VAL A 52 -9.07 -17.93 15.85
C VAL A 52 -7.63 -18.49 15.82
N SER A 53 -6.62 -17.64 15.60
CA SER A 53 -5.22 -18.06 15.45
C SER A 53 -4.48 -18.36 16.77
N LYS A 54 -5.03 -17.96 17.93
CA LYS A 54 -4.47 -18.16 19.30
C LYS A 54 -2.97 -17.86 19.48
N SER A 55 -2.41 -16.92 18.70
CA SER A 55 -0.99 -16.57 18.79
C SER A 55 -0.78 -15.27 19.59
N ASP A 56 -0.11 -15.37 20.74
CA ASP A 56 0.28 -14.20 21.55
C ASP A 56 1.06 -13.15 20.76
N LEU A 57 1.84 -13.58 19.76
CA LEU A 57 2.60 -12.67 18.89
C LEU A 57 1.67 -11.86 17.98
N LEU A 58 0.63 -12.50 17.43
CA LEU A 58 -0.36 -11.82 16.58
C LEU A 58 -1.22 -10.86 17.40
N CYS A 59 -1.58 -11.22 18.64
CA CYS A 59 -2.28 -10.31 19.54
C CYS A 59 -1.44 -9.05 19.84
N LYS A 60 -0.16 -9.20 20.22
CA LYS A 60 0.73 -8.06 20.46
C LYS A 60 0.93 -7.20 19.21
N PHE A 61 1.02 -7.82 18.04
CA PHE A 61 1.08 -7.10 16.77
C PHE A 61 -0.20 -6.31 16.52
N ALA A 62 -1.37 -6.93 16.70
CA ALA A 62 -2.65 -6.29 16.50
C ALA A 62 -2.86 -5.11 17.46
N ASP A 63 -2.49 -5.25 18.74
CA ASP A 63 -2.52 -4.15 19.72
C ASP A 63 -1.62 -2.99 19.30
N TYR A 64 -0.41 -3.28 18.82
CA TYR A 64 0.49 -2.25 18.31
C TYR A 64 -0.12 -1.51 17.11
N VAL A 65 -0.68 -2.24 16.15
CA VAL A 65 -1.31 -1.65 14.96
C VAL A 65 -2.53 -0.82 15.37
N PHE A 66 -3.37 -1.34 16.26
CA PHE A 66 -4.57 -0.65 16.73
C PHE A 66 -4.23 0.73 17.31
N ASN A 67 -3.27 0.78 18.23
CA ASN A 67 -2.88 2.00 18.93
C ASN A 67 -2.12 3.01 18.05
N ASN A 68 -1.41 2.57 17.01
CA ASN A 68 -0.55 3.44 16.20
C ASN A 68 -1.12 3.80 14.83
N TYR A 69 -2.04 3.00 14.29
CA TYR A 69 -2.52 3.14 12.91
C TYR A 69 -4.03 3.11 12.73
N ILE A 70 -4.79 2.48 13.64
CA ILE A 70 -6.24 2.25 13.43
C ILE A 70 -7.09 3.34 14.07
N LEU A 71 -6.80 3.71 15.32
CA LEU A 71 -7.58 4.73 16.01
C LEU A 71 -7.54 6.06 15.24
N TYR A 72 -8.66 6.77 15.23
CA TYR A 72 -8.70 8.13 14.67
C TYR A 72 -7.70 9.08 15.35
N SER A 73 -7.41 8.86 16.64
CA SER A 73 -6.43 9.60 17.44
C SER A 73 -5.01 9.02 17.38
N ALA A 74 -4.77 7.99 16.58
CA ALA A 74 -3.47 7.36 16.49
C ALA A 74 -2.40 8.31 15.93
N ARG A 75 -1.13 7.95 16.10
CA ARG A 75 -0.01 8.71 15.52
C ARG A 75 -0.06 8.75 14.00
N TYR A 76 -0.54 7.67 13.37
CA TYR A 76 -0.68 7.54 11.92
C TYR A 76 -2.11 7.10 11.56
N PRO A 77 -3.11 7.97 11.74
CA PRO A 77 -4.51 7.58 11.64
C PRO A 77 -4.90 7.18 10.20
N PRO A 78 -6.00 6.44 10.01
CA PRO A 78 -6.43 5.94 8.70
C PRO A 78 -6.56 7.01 7.61
N THR A 79 -6.87 8.26 7.99
CA THR A 79 -6.94 9.40 7.05
C THR A 79 -5.63 9.71 6.33
N LEU A 80 -4.48 9.20 6.83
CA LEU A 80 -3.18 9.38 6.18
C LEU A 80 -2.85 8.29 5.14
N TRP A 81 -3.43 7.10 5.25
CA TRP A 81 -2.95 5.93 4.50
C TRP A 81 -4.05 5.07 3.88
N ALA A 82 -5.28 5.11 4.39
CA ALA A 82 -6.40 4.36 3.83
C ALA A 82 -7.09 5.18 2.75
N SER A 83 -7.31 4.57 1.58
CA SER A 83 -8.06 5.19 0.51
C SER A 83 -8.61 4.14 -0.44
N GLN A 84 -9.88 4.31 -0.78
CA GLN A 84 -10.49 3.60 -1.91
C GLN A 84 -9.88 4.05 -3.26
N ASP A 85 -9.17 5.19 -3.29
CA ASP A 85 -8.41 5.62 -4.46
C ASP A 85 -7.02 4.96 -4.49
N ILE A 86 -6.85 4.04 -5.43
CA ILE A 86 -5.64 3.24 -5.61
C ILE A 86 -4.48 4.07 -6.16
N ALA A 87 -4.74 5.19 -6.84
CA ALA A 87 -3.67 6.06 -7.35
C ALA A 87 -2.80 6.60 -6.21
N ILE A 88 -3.37 6.74 -5.01
CA ILE A 88 -2.68 7.19 -3.79
C ILE A 88 -1.88 6.05 -3.14
N ARG A 89 -2.20 4.78 -3.45
CA ARG A 89 -1.66 3.59 -2.76
C ARG A 89 -0.40 3.01 -3.38
N THR A 90 -0.02 3.39 -4.60
CA THR A 90 1.12 2.76 -5.28
C THR A 90 2.44 3.36 -4.81
N THR A 91 3.32 2.53 -4.23
CA THR A 91 4.71 2.88 -3.92
C THR A 91 5.61 2.96 -5.16
N SER A 92 5.08 2.63 -6.34
CA SER A 92 5.84 2.58 -7.61
C SER A 92 6.56 3.88 -7.94
N ALA A 93 5.96 5.03 -7.62
CA ALA A 93 6.59 6.34 -7.81
C ALA A 93 7.80 6.51 -6.86
N CYS A 94 7.62 6.22 -5.57
CA CYS A 94 8.70 6.29 -4.58
C CYS A 94 9.82 5.28 -4.86
N GLU A 95 9.45 4.03 -5.20
CA GLU A 95 10.41 2.98 -5.58
C GLU A 95 11.20 3.35 -6.83
N SER A 96 10.53 3.89 -7.85
CA SER A 96 11.17 4.38 -9.08
C SER A 96 12.15 5.50 -8.77
N PHE A 97 11.73 6.48 -7.95
CA PHE A 97 12.58 7.57 -7.51
C PHE A 97 13.81 7.04 -6.76
N HIS A 98 13.62 6.20 -5.73
CA HIS A 98 14.74 5.67 -4.94
C HIS A 98 15.70 4.81 -5.76
N ASN A 99 15.19 3.94 -6.63
CA ASN A 99 16.01 3.12 -7.53
C ASN A 99 16.83 3.98 -8.49
N GLN A 100 16.31 5.13 -8.88
CA GLN A 100 17.02 6.04 -9.76
C GLN A 100 18.04 6.91 -9.02
N PHE A 101 17.61 7.54 -7.94
CA PHE A 101 18.43 8.40 -7.12
C PHE A 101 19.63 7.65 -6.57
N SER A 102 19.45 6.41 -6.10
CA SER A 102 20.55 5.57 -5.60
C SER A 102 21.62 5.26 -6.63
N LYS A 103 21.29 5.17 -7.94
CA LYS A 103 22.28 4.93 -9.00
C LYS A 103 23.29 6.08 -9.12
N ASN A 104 22.87 7.30 -8.77
CA ASN A 104 23.72 8.49 -8.83
C ASN A 104 24.83 8.50 -7.75
N PHE A 105 24.73 7.66 -6.71
CA PHE A 105 25.64 7.65 -5.56
C PHE A 105 26.30 6.28 -5.35
N SER A 106 26.80 5.69 -6.44
CA SER A 106 27.48 4.38 -6.41
C SER A 106 28.77 4.33 -5.55
N PRO A 107 29.58 5.40 -5.42
CA PRO A 107 30.72 5.41 -4.49
C PRO A 107 30.29 5.65 -3.04
N SER A 108 30.94 5.00 -2.06
CA SER A 108 30.67 5.21 -0.63
C SER A 108 30.89 6.65 -0.14
N HIS A 109 31.68 7.45 -0.86
CA HIS A 109 31.98 8.85 -0.54
C HIS A 109 31.97 9.70 -1.82
N PRO A 110 30.78 10.08 -2.33
CA PRO A 110 30.70 10.98 -3.49
C PRO A 110 31.29 12.34 -3.13
N ASN A 111 32.04 12.94 -4.05
CA ASN A 111 32.53 14.31 -3.91
C ASN A 111 31.34 15.27 -3.72
N ILE A 112 31.42 16.20 -2.76
CA ILE A 112 30.32 17.12 -2.42
C ILE A 112 29.85 17.95 -3.62
N PHE A 113 30.74 18.32 -4.53
CA PHE A 113 30.37 19.06 -5.74
C PHE A 113 29.58 18.19 -6.72
N LEU A 114 29.98 16.93 -6.90
CA LEU A 114 29.23 15.95 -7.69
C LEU A 114 27.87 15.64 -7.05
N PHE A 115 27.82 15.61 -5.71
CA PHE A 115 26.57 15.41 -4.98
C PHE A 115 25.58 16.57 -5.22
N LEU A 116 26.04 17.81 -5.12
CA LEU A 116 25.22 19.01 -5.37
C LEU A 116 24.75 19.08 -6.83
N GLU A 117 25.62 18.74 -7.79
CA GLU A 117 25.26 18.67 -9.20
C GLU A 117 24.14 17.64 -9.43
N LYS A 118 24.27 16.42 -8.87
CA LYS A 118 23.25 15.37 -9.01
C LYS A 118 21.93 15.72 -8.33
N LEU A 119 21.97 16.45 -7.20
CA LEU A 119 20.76 16.99 -6.59
C LEU A 119 20.07 18.01 -7.52
N GLY A 120 20.84 18.88 -8.17
CA GLY A 120 20.33 19.83 -9.15
C GLY A 120 19.67 19.12 -10.34
N ASP A 121 20.32 18.09 -10.88
CA ASP A 121 19.80 17.25 -11.97
C ASP A 121 18.45 16.61 -11.59
N GLU A 122 18.39 16.01 -10.40
CA GLU A 122 17.17 15.34 -9.92
C GLU A 122 16.04 16.35 -9.69
N GLN A 123 16.35 17.50 -9.09
CA GLN A 123 15.38 18.58 -8.89
C GLN A 123 14.84 19.13 -10.22
N LEU A 124 15.71 19.37 -11.21
CA LEU A 124 15.30 19.84 -12.53
C LEU A 124 14.35 18.83 -13.17
N ARG A 125 14.70 17.54 -13.11
CA ARG A 125 13.91 16.49 -13.70
C ARG A 125 12.56 16.30 -13.01
N THR A 126 12.50 16.29 -11.69
CA THR A 126 11.24 16.23 -10.94
C THR A 126 10.33 17.39 -11.36
N ASN A 127 10.88 18.59 -11.52
CA ASN A 127 10.11 19.75 -12.02
C ASN A 127 9.57 19.54 -13.43
N ILE A 128 10.35 18.94 -14.34
CA ILE A 128 9.90 18.61 -15.70
C ILE A 128 8.78 17.57 -15.66
N GLU A 129 8.93 16.50 -14.88
CA GLU A 129 7.91 15.45 -14.74
C GLU A 129 6.60 16.01 -14.17
N ILE A 130 6.67 16.82 -13.11
CA ILE A 130 5.50 17.50 -12.52
C ILE A 130 4.81 18.37 -13.58
N ARG A 131 5.55 19.23 -14.29
CA ARG A 131 4.97 20.09 -15.35
C ARG A 131 4.36 19.28 -16.49
N SER A 132 5.00 18.17 -16.87
CA SER A 132 4.52 17.28 -17.92
C SER A 132 3.27 16.50 -17.49
N ALA A 133 3.12 16.18 -16.20
CA ALA A 133 1.93 15.52 -15.66
C ALA A 133 0.67 16.38 -15.74
N PHE A 134 0.83 17.72 -15.78
CA PHE A 134 -0.26 18.67 -15.99
C PHE A 134 -0.61 18.92 -17.46
N GLN A 135 0.20 18.42 -18.41
CA GLN A 135 -0.12 18.43 -19.83
C GLN A 135 -0.99 17.22 -20.21
N GLU A 136 -1.77 17.32 -21.28
CA GLU A 136 -2.77 16.30 -21.66
C GLU A 136 -2.18 14.87 -21.67
N ARG A 137 -2.95 13.95 -21.07
CA ARG A 137 -2.49 12.60 -20.72
C ARG A 137 -2.02 11.86 -21.97
N ARG A 138 -0.79 11.32 -21.91
CA ARG A 138 -0.34 10.23 -22.78
C ARG A 138 -1.45 9.18 -22.90
N VAL A 139 -1.75 8.76 -24.13
CA VAL A 139 -2.74 7.71 -24.42
C VAL A 139 -2.37 6.47 -23.61
N GLN A 140 -3.20 6.14 -22.62
CA GLN A 140 -2.98 4.94 -21.81
C GLN A 140 -3.23 3.69 -22.66
N GLY A 141 -2.35 2.70 -22.54
CA GLY A 141 -2.50 1.42 -23.22
C GLY A 141 -3.83 0.74 -22.87
N LYS A 142 -4.40 -0.02 -23.82
CA LYS A 142 -5.70 -0.71 -23.67
C LYS A 142 -5.82 -1.49 -22.35
N ARG A 143 -4.80 -2.30 -22.02
CA ARG A 143 -4.76 -3.11 -20.79
C ARG A 143 -4.82 -2.28 -19.50
N HIS A 144 -4.23 -1.09 -19.48
CA HIS A 144 -4.29 -0.19 -18.33
C HIS A 144 -5.71 0.33 -18.13
N ARG A 145 -6.34 0.79 -19.22
CA ARG A 145 -7.72 1.31 -19.20
C ARG A 145 -8.72 0.25 -18.75
N GLU A 146 -8.58 -0.98 -19.23
CA GLU A 146 -9.44 -2.10 -18.83
C GLU A 146 -9.32 -2.40 -17.34
N ARG A 147 -8.09 -2.49 -16.80
CA ARG A 147 -7.87 -2.70 -15.36
C ARG A 147 -8.48 -1.60 -14.50
N GLU A 148 -8.29 -0.35 -14.91
CA GLU A 148 -8.88 0.81 -14.22
C GLU A 148 -10.41 0.80 -14.29
N ALA A 149 -10.99 0.41 -15.42
CA ALA A 149 -12.43 0.29 -15.58
C ALA A 149 -13.02 -0.80 -14.67
N THR A 150 -12.43 -2.00 -14.65
CA THR A 150 -12.85 -3.09 -13.76
C THR A 150 -12.79 -2.68 -12.29
N ARG A 151 -11.71 -2.01 -11.88
CA ARG A 151 -11.56 -1.51 -10.50
C ARG A 151 -12.61 -0.48 -10.13
N LYS A 152 -12.85 0.50 -11.00
CA LYS A 152 -13.88 1.52 -10.79
C LYS A 152 -15.27 0.89 -10.68
N ALA A 153 -15.55 -0.15 -11.46
CA ALA A 153 -16.80 -0.90 -11.35
C ALA A 153 -16.93 -1.58 -9.98
N ILE A 154 -15.88 -2.25 -9.50
CA ILE A 154 -15.86 -2.89 -8.17
C ILE A 154 -16.07 -1.87 -7.05
N ILE A 155 -15.34 -0.75 -7.06
CA ILE A 155 -15.51 0.34 -6.07
C ILE A 155 -16.93 0.91 -6.12
N SER A 156 -17.48 1.09 -7.33
CA SER A 156 -18.86 1.57 -7.48
C SER A 156 -19.88 0.58 -6.95
N ALA A 157 -19.70 -0.72 -7.16
CA ALA A 157 -20.59 -1.76 -6.66
C ALA A 157 -20.55 -1.79 -5.12
N TYR A 158 -19.36 -1.71 -4.52
CA TYR A 158 -19.19 -1.67 -3.07
C TYR A 158 -19.89 -0.45 -2.45
N ARG A 159 -19.67 0.74 -3.02
CA ARG A 159 -20.30 1.99 -2.54
C ARG A 159 -21.83 1.99 -2.62
N LYS A 160 -22.40 1.21 -3.55
CA LYS A 160 -23.84 1.03 -3.69
C LYS A 160 -24.41 -0.08 -2.80
N GLY A 161 -23.55 -0.83 -2.10
CA GLY A 161 -23.94 -2.00 -1.32
C GLY A 161 -24.31 -3.22 -2.17
N GLU A 162 -23.92 -3.25 -3.44
CA GLU A 162 -24.18 -4.38 -4.35
C GLU A 162 -23.27 -5.58 -4.05
N ILE A 163 -22.08 -5.31 -3.50
CA ILE A 163 -21.13 -6.31 -3.02
C ILE A 163 -20.77 -6.01 -1.56
N ASN A 164 -20.47 -7.06 -0.81
CA ASN A 164 -20.07 -6.93 0.59
C ASN A 164 -18.58 -6.58 0.73
N GLN A 165 -18.14 -6.33 1.95
CA GLN A 165 -16.76 -5.90 2.23
C GLN A 165 -15.72 -7.01 2.03
N GLU A 166 -16.10 -8.28 2.15
CA GLU A 166 -15.22 -9.42 1.84
C GLU A 166 -15.06 -9.61 0.32
N GLU A 167 -16.10 -9.33 -0.46
CA GLU A 167 -16.05 -9.36 -1.93
C GLU A 167 -15.27 -8.18 -2.52
N PHE A 168 -15.19 -7.07 -1.78
CA PHE A 168 -14.43 -5.89 -2.18
C PHE A 168 -12.91 -6.03 -1.98
N LEU A 169 -12.48 -6.75 -0.94
CA LEU A 169 -11.09 -6.88 -0.49
C LEU A 169 -10.36 -8.09 -1.10
#